data_AF-A0A7K3HEQ0-F1
#
_entry.id   AF-A0A7K3HEQ0-F1
#
_cell.length_a   1.000
_cell.length_b   1.000
_cell.length_c   1.000
_cell.angle_alpha   90.00
_cell.angle_beta   90.00
_cell.angle_gamma   90.00
#
_symmetry.space_group_name_H-M   'P 1'
#
loop_
_entity.id
_entity.type
_entity.pdbx_description
1 polymer ?
#
loop_
_entity_poly.entity_id
_entity_poly.type
_entity_poly.pdbx_seq_one_letter_code
_entity_poly.pdbx_strand_id
1 'polypeptide(L)'
;MPGGQSRPAGRSGGPDPRVEELCTAVSRLRRELAAHPADLRDRTIAEDELAALYAMVSAGLPEVPRMRRSLLLVAGAVGSVSALAPALARVRHGIELFGSRPEQRTGERAL
;
A
#
# COMPACT_ATOMS: atom_id res chain seq x y z
N MET A 1 -5.06 -35.82 27.24
CA MET A 1 -5.88 -34.93 26.39
C MET A 1 -6.89 -34.21 27.26
N PRO A 2 -6.79 -32.87 27.37
CA PRO A 2 -7.96 -32.02 27.28
C PRO A 2 -7.80 -31.06 26.09
N GLY A 3 -8.86 -30.94 25.31
CA GLY A 3 -8.94 -30.07 24.14
C GLY A 3 -9.19 -28.61 24.50
N GLY A 4 -9.24 -27.78 23.46
CA GLY A 4 -9.60 -26.37 23.50
C GLY A 4 -8.40 -25.50 23.83
N GLN A 5 -7.93 -24.63 22.95
CA GLN A 5 -8.76 -23.65 22.26
C GLN A 5 -8.03 -23.20 20.99
N SER A 6 -8.66 -23.41 19.83
CA SER A 6 -8.52 -22.48 18.72
C SER A 6 -8.96 -21.12 19.24
N ARG A 7 -8.03 -20.26 19.65
CA ARG A 7 -8.35 -18.87 19.94
C ARG A 7 -8.74 -18.25 18.59
N PRO A 8 -9.99 -17.81 18.40
CA PRO A 8 -10.23 -16.85 17.34
C PRO A 8 -9.37 -15.64 17.72
N ALA A 9 -8.37 -15.32 16.90
CA ALA A 9 -7.85 -13.97 16.89
C ALA A 9 -9.02 -13.10 16.43
N GLY A 10 -9.84 -12.72 17.41
CA GLY A 10 -10.94 -11.80 17.25
C GLY A 10 -10.35 -10.56 16.64
N ARG A 11 -10.70 -10.34 15.37
CA ARG A 11 -11.06 -9.05 14.80
C ARG A 11 -11.26 -8.01 15.90
N SER A 12 -10.18 -7.33 16.30
CA SER A 12 -10.27 -6.10 17.06
C SER A 12 -11.05 -5.13 16.17
N GLY A 13 -12.21 -4.67 16.60
CA GLY A 13 -13.11 -3.79 15.84
C GLY A 13 -12.57 -2.37 15.63
N GLY A 14 -11.26 -2.23 15.45
CA GLY A 14 -10.59 -1.01 15.03
C GLY A 14 -10.28 -1.02 13.53
N PRO A 15 -9.78 0.10 12.98
CA PRO A 15 -9.32 0.17 11.60
C PRO A 15 -8.30 -0.95 11.32
N ASP A 16 -8.31 -1.51 10.11
CA ASP A 16 -7.32 -2.52 9.71
C ASP A 16 -5.91 -1.92 9.88
N PRO A 17 -5.00 -2.52 10.67
CA PRO A 17 -3.66 -1.95 10.91
C PRO A 17 -2.86 -1.79 9.61
N ARG A 18 -3.16 -2.60 8.57
CA ARG A 18 -2.55 -2.46 7.24
C ARG A 18 -3.00 -1.17 6.53
N VAL A 19 -4.24 -0.75 6.76
CA VAL A 19 -4.78 0.53 6.26
C VAL A 19 -4.08 1.69 6.94
N GLU A 20 -3.92 1.65 8.26
CA GLU A 20 -3.21 2.69 9.02
C GLU A 20 -1.73 2.82 8.60
N GLU A 21 -1.04 1.68 8.44
CA GLU A 21 0.35 1.65 8.01
C GLU A 21 0.53 2.22 6.59
N LEU A 22 -0.33 1.81 5.65
CA LEU A 22 -0.27 2.31 4.27
C LEU A 22 -0.62 3.80 4.20
N CYS A 23 -1.65 4.26 4.91
CA CYS A 23 -2.00 5.68 5.01
C CYS A 23 -0.85 6.52 5.57
N THR A 24 -0.13 6.01 6.57
CA THR A 24 1.05 6.67 7.15
C THR A 24 2.20 6.75 6.14
N ALA A 25 2.49 5.66 5.43
CA ALA A 25 3.52 5.62 4.41
C ALA A 25 3.25 6.60 3.27
N VAL A 26 2.00 6.65 2.79
CA VAL A 26 1.56 7.56 1.71
C VAL A 26 1.65 9.01 2.15
N SER A 27 1.19 9.33 3.37
CA SER A 27 1.26 10.68 3.92
C SER A 27 2.70 11.17 4.03
N ARG A 28 3.63 10.29 4.41
CA ARG A 28 5.05 10.62 4.46
C ARG A 28 5.64 10.83 3.07
N LEU A 29 5.33 9.96 2.10
CA LEU A 29 5.79 10.14 0.72
C LEU A 29 5.31 11.48 0.15
N ARG A 30 4.06 11.87 0.40
CA ARG A 30 3.54 13.18 -0.01
C ARG A 30 4.31 14.34 0.60
N ARG A 31 4.70 14.26 1.88
CA ARG A 31 5.52 15.29 2.53
C ARG A 31 6.93 15.36 1.95
N GLU A 32 7.56 14.21 1.71
CA GLU A 32 8.90 14.15 1.12
C GLU A 32 8.89 14.68 -0.33
N LEU A 33 7.84 14.37 -1.09
CA LEU A 33 7.62 14.93 -2.43
C LEU A 33 7.36 16.44 -2.37
N ALA A 34 6.54 16.90 -1.43
CA ALA A 34 6.22 18.31 -1.25
C ALA A 34 7.45 19.16 -0.88
N ALA A 35 8.34 18.59 -0.07
CA ALA A 35 9.59 19.20 0.36
C ALA A 35 10.72 19.04 -0.67
N HIS A 36 10.51 18.29 -1.76
CA HIS A 36 11.55 18.06 -2.75
C HIS A 36 11.80 19.33 -3.58
N PRO A 37 13.03 19.86 -3.61
CA PRO A 37 13.33 21.14 -4.27
C PRO A 37 13.44 21.03 -5.79
N ALA A 38 13.53 19.83 -6.36
CA ALA A 38 13.59 19.65 -7.80
C ALA A 38 12.23 19.88 -8.45
N ASP A 39 12.26 20.57 -9.60
CA ASP A 39 11.09 20.73 -10.46
C ASP A 39 10.85 19.41 -11.21
N LEU A 40 10.10 18.51 -10.57
CA LEU A 40 9.70 17.25 -11.18
C LEU A 40 8.57 17.54 -12.16
N ARG A 41 8.82 17.26 -13.44
CA ARG A 41 7.89 17.53 -14.57
C ARG A 41 6.45 17.12 -14.28
N ASP A 42 6.26 15.98 -13.64
CA ASP A 42 4.96 15.38 -13.37
C ASP A 42 4.62 15.35 -11.86
N ARG A 43 5.20 16.26 -11.07
CA ARG A 43 5.01 16.33 -9.60
C ARG A 43 3.54 16.37 -9.19
N THR A 44 2.77 17.27 -9.79
CA THR A 44 1.35 17.46 -9.46
C THR A 44 0.54 16.20 -9.74
N ILE A 45 0.85 15.49 -10.82
CA ILE A 45 0.22 14.22 -11.17
C ILE A 45 0.55 13.17 -10.10
N ALA A 46 1.82 13.08 -9.70
CA ALA A 46 2.22 12.15 -8.63
C ALA A 46 1.55 12.47 -7.28
N GLU A 47 1.42 13.75 -6.92
CA GLU A 47 0.74 14.17 -5.70
C GLU A 47 -0.75 13.84 -5.71
N ASP A 48 -1.42 14.02 -6.86
CA ASP A 48 -2.85 13.70 -7.05
C ASP A 48 -3.10 12.18 -6.96
N GLU A 49 -2.29 11.38 -7.65
CA GLU A 49 -2.34 9.92 -7.58
C GLU A 49 -2.13 9.40 -6.13
N LEU A 50 -1.21 10.02 -5.38
CA LEU A 50 -1.01 9.69 -3.97
C LEU A 50 -2.20 10.09 -3.09
N ALA A 51 -2.87 11.21 -3.40
CA ALA A 51 -4.09 11.62 -2.71
C ALA A 51 -5.26 10.66 -3.00
N ALA A 52 -5.42 10.24 -4.26
CA ALA A 52 -6.43 9.26 -4.67
C ALA A 52 -6.19 7.89 -4.01
N LEU A 53 -4.94 7.44 -3.95
CA LEU A 53 -4.56 6.22 -3.26
C LEU A 53 -4.86 6.29 -1.76
N TYR A 54 -4.52 7.41 -1.10
CA TYR A 54 -4.85 7.63 0.31
C TYR A 54 -6.37 7.57 0.56
N ALA A 55 -7.16 8.26 -0.28
CA ALA A 55 -8.61 8.27 -0.16
C ALA A 55 -9.20 6.85 -0.28
N MET A 56 -8.77 6.08 -1.28
CA MET A 56 -9.21 4.70 -1.49
C MET A 56 -8.91 3.79 -0.30
N VAL A 57 -7.67 3.86 0.21
CA VAL A 57 -7.23 3.03 1.33
C VAL A 57 -7.96 3.42 2.62
N SER A 58 -8.11 4.73 2.89
CA SER A 58 -8.85 5.25 4.04
C SER A 58 -10.35 4.94 4.02
N ALA A 59 -10.94 4.80 2.82
CA ALA A 59 -12.33 4.38 2.65
C ALA A 59 -12.53 2.86 2.86
N GLY A 60 -11.46 2.10 3.10
CA GLY A 60 -11.52 0.67 3.35
C GLY A 60 -11.77 -0.18 2.09
N LEU A 61 -11.55 0.37 0.90
CA LEU A 61 -11.71 -0.33 -0.38
C LEU A 61 -10.37 -0.50 -1.13
N PRO A 62 -9.33 -1.11 -0.53
CA PRO A 62 -8.01 -1.22 -1.14
C PRO A 62 -8.02 -2.21 -2.33
N GLU A 63 -7.74 -1.69 -3.53
CA GLU A 63 -7.64 -2.49 -4.76
C GLU A 63 -6.16 -2.74 -5.12
N VAL A 64 -5.63 -3.93 -4.84
CA VAL A 64 -4.19 -4.26 -5.04
C VAL A 64 -3.69 -3.98 -6.46
N PRO A 65 -4.39 -4.38 -7.55
CA PRO A 65 -3.92 -4.08 -8.91
C PRO A 65 -3.86 -2.58 -9.20
N ARG A 66 -4.83 -1.82 -8.70
CA ARG A 66 -4.92 -0.36 -8.87
C ARG A 66 -3.85 0.37 -8.08
N MET A 67 -3.60 -0.04 -6.83
CA MET A 67 -2.53 0.51 -6.00
C MET A 67 -1.15 0.29 -6.64
N ARG A 68 -0.89 -0.92 -7.17
CA ARG A 68 0.36 -1.21 -7.89
C ARG A 68 0.52 -0.35 -9.14
N ARG A 69 -0.54 -0.17 -9.93
CA ARG A 69 -0.52 0.72 -11.10
C ARG A 69 -0.24 2.17 -10.71
N SER A 70 -0.91 2.68 -9.68
CA SER A 70 -0.72 4.05 -9.18
C SER A 70 0.73 4.27 -8.72
N LEU A 71 1.30 3.29 -8.00
CA LEU A 71 2.71 3.36 -7.57
C LEU A 71 3.69 3.41 -8.74
N LEU A 72 3.42 2.66 -9.83
CA LEU A 72 4.25 2.70 -11.04
C LEU A 72 4.16 4.05 -11.76
N LEU A 73 2.96 4.67 -11.79
CA LEU A 73 2.78 6.02 -12.35
C LEU A 73 3.56 7.05 -11.52
N VAL A 74 3.45 7.00 -10.19
CA VAL A 74 4.22 7.84 -9.28
C VAL A 74 5.73 7.63 -9.50
N ALA A 75 6.20 6.39 -9.56
CA ALA A 75 7.62 6.10 -9.81
C ALA A 75 8.11 6.64 -11.18
N GLY A 76 7.28 6.57 -12.22
CA GLY A 76 7.59 7.13 -13.54
C GLY A 76 7.61 8.66 -13.56
N ALA A 77 6.69 9.31 -12.85
CA ALA A 77 6.57 10.76 -12.75
C ALA A 77 7.69 11.40 -11.92
N VAL A 78 8.15 10.69 -10.88
CA VAL A 78 9.21 11.15 -9.98
C VAL A 78 10.60 10.79 -10.50
N GLY A 79 10.72 9.72 -11.30
CA GLY A 79 12.00 9.18 -11.78
C GLY A 79 12.80 8.43 -10.71
N SER A 80 14.04 8.03 -11.03
CA SER A 80 14.97 7.33 -10.12
C SER A 80 15.58 8.25 -9.06
N VAL A 81 14.76 9.03 -8.35
CA VAL A 81 15.23 9.93 -7.28
C VAL A 81 15.51 9.09 -6.04
N SER A 82 16.80 8.84 -5.77
CA SER A 82 17.25 8.03 -4.64
C SER A 82 16.76 8.54 -3.28
N ALA A 83 16.49 9.85 -3.15
CA ALA A 83 15.96 10.44 -1.92
C ALA A 83 14.52 9.99 -1.59
N LEU A 84 13.72 9.66 -2.61
CA LEU A 84 12.33 9.22 -2.45
C LEU A 84 12.20 7.69 -2.42
N ALA A 85 13.26 6.96 -2.77
CA ALA A 85 13.30 5.51 -2.76
C ALA A 85 12.90 4.88 -1.41
N PRO A 86 13.34 5.40 -0.24
CA PRO A 86 12.95 4.82 1.06
C PRO A 86 11.46 5.00 1.41
N ALA A 87 10.83 6.08 0.96
CA ALA A 87 9.39 6.28 1.16
C ALA A 87 8.55 5.47 0.17
N LEU A 88 8.97 5.41 -1.11
CA LEU A 88 8.35 4.55 -2.12
C LEU A 88 8.40 3.06 -1.73
N ALA A 89 9.53 2.60 -1.20
CA ALA A 89 9.68 1.22 -0.72
C ALA A 89 8.69 0.87 0.40
N ARG A 90 8.39 1.81 1.31
CA ARG A 90 7.41 1.61 2.38
C ARG A 90 5.98 1.56 1.85
N VAL A 91 5.62 2.41 0.90
CA VAL A 91 4.31 2.33 0.23
C VAL A 91 4.16 0.99 -0.48
N ARG A 92 5.20 0.55 -1.19
CA ARG A 92 5.24 -0.78 -1.84
C ARG A 92 5.02 -1.91 -0.83
N HIS A 93 5.73 -1.88 0.29
CA HIS A 93 5.58 -2.90 1.34
C HIS A 93 4.16 -2.93 1.89
N GLY A 94 3.58 -1.76 2.19
CA GLY A 94 2.19 -1.66 2.64
C GLY A 94 1.19 -2.25 1.64
N ILE A 95 1.39 -2.03 0.33
CA ILE A 95 0.57 -2.63 -0.74
C ILE A 95 0.73 -4.16 -0.78
N GLU A 96 1.95 -4.67 -0.59
CA GLU A 96 2.24 -6.11 -0.56
C GLU A 96 1.46 -6.81 0.57
N LEU A 97 1.26 -6.18 1.74
CA LEU A 97 0.45 -6.72 2.84
C LEU A 97 -1.04 -6.96 2.47
N PHE A 98 -1.57 -6.29 1.46
CA PHE A 98 -2.91 -6.54 0.91
C PHE A 98 -2.91 -7.65 -0.15
N GLY A 99 -1.80 -7.82 -0.87
CA GLY A 99 -1.62 -8.83 -1.91
C GLY A 99 -1.12 -10.19 -1.40
N SER A 100 -0.59 -10.26 -0.18
CA SER A 100 -0.09 -11.50 0.45
C SER A 100 -1.19 -12.43 0.97
N ARG A 101 -2.37 -12.45 0.36
CA ARG A 101 -3.19 -13.66 0.43
C ARG A 101 -2.55 -14.63 -0.57
N PRO A 102 -1.87 -15.71 -0.14
CA PRO A 102 -1.50 -16.74 -1.09
C PRO A 102 -2.81 -17.15 -1.72
N GLU A 103 -2.88 -17.07 -3.04
CA GLU A 103 -3.93 -17.73 -3.76
C GLU A 103 -3.92 -19.16 -3.24
N GLN A 104 -5.05 -19.56 -2.66
CA GLN A 104 -5.43 -20.94 -2.66
C GLN A 104 -5.32 -21.34 -4.12
N ARG A 105 -4.19 -21.96 -4.45
CA ARG A 105 -4.03 -22.71 -5.68
C ARG A 105 -5.12 -23.76 -5.58
N THR A 106 -6.25 -23.45 -6.21
CA THR A 106 -7.11 -24.41 -6.89
C THR A 106 -6.18 -25.41 -7.57
N GLY A 107 -6.00 -26.51 -6.87
CA GLY A 107 -5.00 -27.53 -7.09
C GLY A 107 -5.24 -28.73 -6.18
N GLU A 108 -6.41 -28.82 -5.55
CA GLU A 108 -7.11 -30.09 -5.41
C GLU A 108 -7.57 -30.48 -6.83
N ARG A 109 -6.61 -30.88 -7.67
CA ARG A 109 -6.91 -31.76 -8.78
C ARG A 109 -6.83 -33.15 -8.18
N ALA A 110 -7.99 -33.80 -8.19
CA ALA A 110 -8.11 -35.24 -8.21
C ALA A 110 -6.88 -35.89 -8.86
N LEU A 111 -6.24 -36.81 -8.14
CA LEU A 111 -6.18 -38.24 -8.45
C LEU A 111 -5.42 -38.96 -7.33
#